data_AF-A0AAN4Z476-F1
#
_entry.id   AF-A0AAN4Z476-F1
#
_cell.length_a   1.000
_cell.length_b   1.000
_cell.length_c   1.000
_cell.angle_alpha   90.00
_cell.angle_beta   90.00
_cell.angle_gamma   90.00
#
_symmetry.space_group_name_H-M   'P 1'
#
loop_
_entity.id
_entity.type
_entity.pdbx_description
1 polymer ?
#
loop_
_entity_poly.entity_id
_entity_poly.type
_entity_poly.pdbx_seq_one_letter_code
_entity_poly.pdbx_strand_id
1 'polypeptide(L)' 'FTQSTSLNAHKLIHLPDGDPRKKTREYNVCRLRFTREELEEHKRTHMNRDYDVEKPFKCFSCDKGFARLQHLQRHQIE' A
#
# COMPACT_ATOMS: atom_id res chain seq x y z
N PHE A 1 -14.59 12.71 -10.27
CA PHE A 1 -14.10 13.40 -9.06
C PHE A 1 -15.12 14.44 -8.64
N THR A 2 -15.73 14.31 -7.46
CA THR A 2 -16.69 15.28 -6.91
C THR A 2 -16.02 16.37 -6.05
N GLN A 3 -14.72 16.22 -5.77
CA GLN A 3 -13.90 17.18 -5.02
C GLN A 3 -12.62 17.55 -5.81
N SER A 4 -12.29 18.84 -5.83
CA SER A 4 -11.12 19.39 -6.55
C SER A 4 -9.79 18.85 -6.02
N THR A 5 -9.69 18.63 -4.71
CA THR A 5 -8.53 18.02 -4.05
C THR A 5 -8.28 16.59 -4.54
N SER A 6 -9.33 15.78 -4.65
CA SER A 6 -9.26 14.40 -5.17
C SER A 6 -8.84 14.36 -6.64
N LEU A 7 -9.27 15.32 -7.45
CA LEU A 7 -8.85 15.42 -8.85
C LEU A 7 -7.36 15.78 -8.97
N ASN A 8 -6.88 16.70 -8.12
CA ASN A 8 -5.46 17.08 -8.13
C ASN A 8 -4.56 15.93 -7.69
N ALA A 9 -4.96 15.16 -6.68
CA ALA A 9 -4.25 13.95 -6.30
C ALA A 9 -4.24 12.90 -7.44
N HIS A 10 -5.37 12.71 -8.12
CA HIS A 10 -5.44 11.82 -9.27
C HIS A 10 -4.52 12.26 -10.41
N LYS A 11 -4.45 13.56 -10.73
CA LYS A 11 -3.56 14.06 -11.79
C LYS A 11 -2.09 13.72 -11.55
N LEU A 12 -1.69 13.54 -10.28
CA LEU A 12 -0.33 13.14 -9.96
C LEU A 12 0.00 11.75 -10.50
N ILE A 13 -0.95 10.82 -10.64
CA ILE A 13 -0.64 9.44 -11.08
C ILE A 13 -0.13 9.38 -12.53
N HIS A 14 -0.60 10.30 -13.38
CA HIS A 14 -0.22 10.41 -14.80
C HIS A 14 1.18 11.00 -15.01
N LEU A 15 1.84 11.49 -13.96
CA LEU A 15 3.21 12.02 -14.04
C LEU A 15 4.24 10.88 -14.05
N PRO A 16 5.41 11.06 -14.69
CA PRO A 16 6.48 10.06 -14.67
C PRO A 16 7.00 9.81 -13.24
N ASP A 17 7.60 8.63 -13.04
CA ASP A 17 8.25 8.29 -11.78
C ASP A 17 9.40 9.27 -11.48
N GLY A 18 9.44 9.79 -10.26
CA GLY A 18 10.43 10.81 -9.87
C GLY A 18 10.09 12.27 -10.24
N ASP A 19 8.89 12.56 -10.77
CA ASP A 19 8.44 13.95 -10.94
C ASP A 19 8.43 14.69 -9.58
N PRO A 20 9.02 15.89 -9.47
CA PRO A 20 9.10 16.62 -8.20
C PRO A 20 7.72 17.01 -7.62
N ARG A 21 6.66 17.03 -8.43
CA ARG A 21 5.27 17.24 -7.98
C ARG A 21 4.66 15.96 -7.38
N LYS A 22 5.16 14.78 -7.74
CA LYS A 22 4.86 13.53 -7.03
C LYS A 22 5.70 13.50 -5.75
N LYS A 23 5.06 13.75 -4.60
CA LYS A 23 5.70 13.69 -3.28
C LYS A 23 6.00 12.23 -2.89
N THR A 24 7.05 11.68 -3.50
CA THR A 24 7.55 10.33 -3.25
C THR A 24 8.73 10.37 -2.28
N ARG A 25 8.97 9.27 -1.58
CA ARG A 25 10.13 9.06 -0.73
C ARG A 25 10.81 7.76 -1.13
N GLU A 26 12.13 7.78 -1.10
CA GLU A 26 12.95 6.61 -1.34
C GLU A 26 12.92 5.69 -0.11
N TYR A 27 12.69 4.40 -0.33
CA TYR A 27 12.87 3.39 0.70
C TYR A 27 14.31 2.91 0.72
N ASN A 28 15.06 3.22 1.79
CA ASN A 28 16.50 2.97 1.88
C ASN A 28 16.93 1.50 1.69
N VAL A 29 16.01 0.53 1.83
CA VAL A 29 16.31 -0.91 1.70
C VAL A 29 16.43 -1.33 0.23
N CYS A 30 15.55 -0.84 -0.65
CA CYS A 30 15.49 -1.25 -2.06
C CYS A 30 15.67 -0.08 -3.05
N ARG A 31 15.83 1.15 -2.54
CA ARG A 31 15.97 2.41 -3.27
C ARG A 31 14.83 2.72 -4.25
N LEU A 32 13.70 2.04 -4.09
CA LEU A 32 12.48 2.34 -4.83
C LEU A 32 11.79 3.57 -4.22
N ARG A 33 11.17 4.37 -5.09
CA ARG A 33 10.45 5.58 -4.71
C ARG A 33 8.96 5.29 -4.67
N PHE A 34 8.31 5.72 -3.59
CA PHE A 34 6.88 5.51 -3.38
C PHE A 34 6.24 6.76 -2.81
N THR A 35 4.97 7.02 -3.12
CA THR A 35 4.18 7.98 -2.34
C THR A 35 4.04 7.50 -0.89
N ARG A 36 3.55 8.36 0.01
CA ARG A 36 3.35 7.99 1.43
C ARG A 36 2.46 6.75 1.58
N GLU A 37 1.39 6.66 0.80
CA GLU A 37 0.43 5.54 0.85
C GLU A 37 1.05 4.25 0.30
N GLU A 38 1.73 4.35 -0.84
CA GLU A 38 2.42 3.22 -1.49
C GLU A 38 3.60 2.72 -0.64
N LEU A 39 4.31 3.60 0.05
CA LEU A 39 5.47 3.23 0.88
C LEU A 39 5.05 2.35 2.06
N GLU A 40 3.94 2.69 2.72
CA GLU A 40 3.39 1.88 3.81
C GLU A 40 2.90 0.51 3.31
N GLU A 41 2.39 0.44 2.07
CA GLU A 41 2.08 -0.83 1.42
C GLU A 41 3.34 -1.63 1.08
N HIS A 42 4.33 -0.98 0.50
CA HIS A 42 5.58 -1.58 0.05
C HIS A 42 6.40 -2.14 1.22
N LYS A 43 6.43 -1.48 2.38
CA LYS A 43 7.08 -2.02 3.58
C LYS A 43 6.61 -3.44 3.94
N ARG A 44 5.34 -3.76 3.65
CA ARG A 44 4.78 -5.10 3.91
C ARG A 44 5.32 -6.17 2.97
N THR A 45 5.84 -5.83 1.78
CA THR A 45 6.46 -6.81 0.87
C THR A 45 7.83 -7.25 1.39
N HIS A 46 8.55 -6.35 2.05
CA HIS A 46 9.77 -6.68 2.77
C HIS A 46 9.48 -7.56 4.00
N MET A 47 8.42 -7.28 4.75
CA MET A 47 7.98 -8.13 5.87
C MET A 47 7.50 -9.53 5.47
N ASN A 48 7.12 -9.78 4.21
CA ASN A 48 6.69 -11.12 3.75
C ASN A 48 7.86 -12.06 3.41
N ARG A 49 9.11 -11.58 3.39
CA ARG A 49 10.30 -12.40 3.09
C ARG A 49 11.01 -12.94 4.32
N ASP A 50 10.84 -12.27 5.46
CA ASP A 50 11.36 -12.71 6.76
C ASP A 50 10.26 -13.42 7.55
N TYR A 51 10.64 -14.49 8.23
CA TYR A 51 9.85 -15.55 8.85
C TYR A 51 8.73 -15.14 9.83
N ASP A 52 8.55 -13.86 10.13
CA ASP A 52 7.52 -13.35 11.04
C ASP A 52 6.57 -12.40 10.30
N VAL A 53 5.69 -13.00 9.49
CA VAL A 53 4.64 -12.25 8.81
C VAL A 53 3.56 -11.91 9.85
N GLU A 54 3.73 -10.79 10.54
CA GLU A 54 2.63 -10.14 11.25
C GLU A 54 1.57 -9.77 10.21
N LYS A 55 0.60 -10.67 10.01
CA LYS A 55 -0.63 -10.44 9.29
C LYS A 55 -1.61 -9.86 10.30
N PRO A 56 -1.69 -8.51 10.47
CA PRO A 56 -2.55 -7.91 11.47
C PRO A 56 -4.03 -8.18 11.19
N PHE A 57 -4.39 -8.47 9.94
CA PHE A 57 -5.76 -8.74 9.52
C PHE A 57 -5.99 -10.24 9.41
N LYS A 58 -6.38 -10.89 10.52
CA LYS A 58 -6.74 -12.31 10.54
C LYS A 58 -8.24 -12.51 10.39
N CYS A 59 -8.63 -13.50 9.60
CA CYS A 59 -10.00 -13.97 9.56
C CYS A 59 -10.28 -14.86 10.77
N PHE A 60 -11.31 -14.53 11.55
CA PHE A 60 -11.68 -15.31 12.74
C PHE A 60 -12.30 -16.68 12.39
N SER A 61 -12.87 -16.83 11.20
CA SER A 61 -13.55 -18.07 10.79
C SER A 61 -12.62 -19.15 10.25
N CYS A 62 -11.43 -18.78 9.75
CA CYS A 62 -10.51 -19.71 9.10
C CYS A 62 -9.02 -19.47 9.43
N ASP A 63 -8.74 -18.59 10.39
CA ASP A 63 -7.40 -18.17 10.85
C ASP A 63 -6.44 -17.65 9.75
N LYS A 64 -6.97 -17.40 8.55
CA LYS A 64 -6.17 -16.91 7.42
C LYS A 64 -5.78 -15.46 7.67
N GLY A 65 -4.48 -15.19 7.72
CA GLY A 65 -3.93 -13.86 7.88
C GLY A 65 -3.66 -13.16 6.54
N PHE A 66 -4.04 -11.89 6.47
CA PHE A 66 -3.90 -10.99 5.33
C PHE A 66 -3.04 -9.77 5.70
N ALA A 67 -2.29 -9.25 4.72
CA ALA A 67 -1.48 -8.05 4.87
C ALA A 67 -2.27 -6.74 4.67
N ARG A 68 -3.49 -6.81 4.12
CA ARG A 68 -4.35 -5.64 3.83
C ARG A 68 -5.79 -5.89 4.27
N LEU A 69 -6.42 -4.86 4.83
CA LEU A 69 -7.81 -4.91 5.28
C LEU A 69 -8.79 -5.22 4.13
N GLN A 70 -8.63 -4.59 2.97
CA GLN A 70 -9.51 -4.81 1.82
C GLN A 70 -9.53 -6.27 1.33
N HIS A 71 -8.41 -6.98 1.49
CA HIS A 71 -8.33 -8.40 1.13
C HIS A 71 -9.01 -9.28 2.17
N LEU A 72 -8.89 -8.95 3.46
CA LEU A 72 -9.66 -9.62 4.52
C LEU A 72 -11.16 -9.37 4.33
N GLN A 73 -11.56 -8.12 4.07
CA GLN A 73 -12.96 -7.78 3.84
C GLN A 73 -13.54 -8.57 2.68
N ARG A 74 -12.90 -8.56 1.50
CA ARG A 74 -13.33 -9.38 0.37
C ARG A 74 -13.43 -10.87 0.74
N HIS A 75 -12.48 -11.37 1.52
CA HIS A 75 -12.50 -12.76 1.97
C HIS A 75 -13.65 -13.09 2.95
N GLN A 76 -14.14 -12.12 3.73
CA GLN A 76 -15.25 -12.32 4.68
C GLN A 76 -16.64 -12.22 4.05
N ILE A 77 -16.73 -11.69 2.83
CA ILE A 77 -17.97 -11.62 2.03
C ILE A 77 -18.04 -12.71 0.96
N GLU A 78 -16.96 -13.47 0.75
CA GLU A 78 -16.96 -14.76 0.04
C GLU A 78 -17.58 -15.85 0.93
#